data_AF-A0A973MT07-F1
#
_entry.id   AF-A0A973MT07-F1
#
_cell.length_a   1.000
_cell.length_b   1.000
_cell.length_c   1.000
_cell.angle_alpha   90.00
_cell.angle_beta   90.00
_cell.angle_gamma   90.00
#
_symmetry.space_group_name_H-M   'P 1'
#
loop_
_entity.id
_entity.type
_entity.pdbx_description
1 polymer ?
#
loop_
_entity_poly.entity_id
_entity_poly.type
_entity_poly.pdbx_seq_one_letter_code
_entity_poly.pdbx_strand_id
1 'polypeptide(L)'
;MTVNDDSFTNWKTREEIAESMIPIIGKLHRERDVTVLLHSRSLVNKSVVSILKTHRFARQIAGEELSVTETLPFLEALTALDLGPSQIDIGMLAATYKADDRGLSVEAFTAEAVAGATGANKIERGEGRDVVLYGFGRIGRLVARLLIEKAGSGNGLRLRAIVVRGGGDQDIVKRASLLRRDSIHGQFQGTITVDEASSTIFANGNAIKVIYANDPSEVDYTAYGINNAILIDNTGKWRDREGLSQHLRPGIDKVVLTAPGKGDVPNIVHGVNHDTIKPDEQILSCASCTTNAIVPPLKAM
;
A
#
# COMPACT_ATOMS: atom_id res chain seq x y z
N MET A 1 -26.44 37.65 -7.65
CA MET A 1 -25.42 36.62 -7.93
C MET A 1 -26.07 35.57 -8.80
N THR A 2 -25.48 35.27 -9.95
CA THR A 2 -26.03 34.23 -10.84
C THR A 2 -25.70 32.84 -10.29
N VAL A 3 -26.50 31.82 -10.61
CA VAL A 3 -26.25 30.42 -10.19
C VAL A 3 -24.84 29.94 -10.61
N ASN A 4 -24.28 30.51 -11.67
CA ASN A 4 -22.92 30.21 -12.12
C ASN A 4 -21.83 30.80 -11.19
N ASP A 5 -22.00 32.03 -10.66
CA ASP A 5 -21.06 32.63 -9.71
C ASP A 5 -20.99 31.81 -8.40
N ASP A 6 -22.13 31.28 -7.98
CA ASP A 6 -22.25 30.48 -6.76
C ASP A 6 -21.56 29.11 -6.90
N SER A 7 -21.74 28.43 -8.04
CA SER A 7 -21.10 27.14 -8.31
C SER A 7 -19.56 27.23 -8.41
N PHE A 8 -19.04 28.27 -9.04
CA PHE A 8 -17.60 28.48 -9.20
C PHE A 8 -16.95 28.92 -7.87
N THR A 9 -17.65 29.74 -7.08
CA THR A 9 -17.19 30.13 -5.75
C THR A 9 -17.13 28.93 -4.82
N ASN A 10 -18.18 28.09 -4.81
CA ASN A 10 -18.19 26.84 -4.04
C ASN A 10 -17.04 25.90 -4.45
N TRP A 11 -16.79 25.76 -5.76
CA TRP A 11 -15.63 24.99 -6.24
C TRP A 11 -14.31 25.51 -5.67
N LYS A 12 -14.06 26.83 -5.73
CA LYS A 12 -12.83 27.44 -5.19
C LYS A 12 -12.66 27.20 -3.70
N THR A 13 -13.73 27.34 -2.91
CA THR A 13 -13.69 27.07 -1.47
C THR A 13 -13.34 25.61 -1.19
N ARG A 14 -13.93 24.67 -1.95
CA ARG A 14 -13.60 23.25 -1.82
C ARG A 14 -12.16 22.95 -2.24
N GLU A 15 -11.66 23.63 -3.26
CA GLU A 15 -10.28 23.53 -3.73
C GLU A 15 -9.29 23.98 -2.66
N GLU A 16 -9.51 25.14 -2.04
CA GLU A 16 -8.72 25.68 -0.93
C GLU A 16 -8.69 24.73 0.28
N ILE A 17 -9.84 24.16 0.66
CA ILE A 17 -9.91 23.16 1.74
C ILE A 17 -9.13 21.89 1.36
N ALA A 18 -9.31 21.38 0.15
CA ALA A 18 -8.58 20.20 -0.30
C ALA A 18 -7.07 20.43 -0.37
N GLU A 19 -6.62 21.65 -0.68
CA GLU A 19 -5.22 22.07 -0.59
C GLU A 19 -4.70 22.02 0.86
N SER A 20 -5.47 22.52 1.82
CA SER A 20 -5.08 22.51 3.24
C SER A 20 -5.03 21.11 3.86
N MET A 21 -5.82 20.16 3.32
CA MET A 21 -5.78 18.75 3.76
C MET A 21 -4.46 18.04 3.43
N ILE A 22 -3.82 18.38 2.29
CA ILE A 22 -2.60 17.71 1.80
C ILE A 22 -1.46 17.70 2.83
N PRO A 23 -1.04 18.83 3.42
CA PRO A 23 0.04 18.84 4.40
C PRO A 23 -0.33 18.03 5.66
N ILE A 24 -1.59 18.06 6.09
CA ILE A 24 -2.05 17.31 7.27
C ILE A 24 -1.97 15.80 7.01
N ILE A 25 -2.51 15.33 5.88
CA ILE A 25 -2.44 13.92 5.47
C ILE A 25 -0.98 13.47 5.35
N GLY A 26 -0.14 14.29 4.70
CA GLY A 26 1.27 14.00 4.53
C GLY A 26 2.02 13.90 5.87
N LYS A 27 1.69 14.75 6.83
CA LYS A 27 2.27 14.73 8.19
C LYS A 27 1.88 13.46 8.94
N LEU A 28 0.58 13.14 8.98
CA LEU A 28 0.05 11.92 9.62
C LEU A 28 0.70 10.66 9.02
N HIS A 29 0.86 10.62 7.70
CA HIS A 29 1.47 9.48 7.03
C HIS A 29 2.96 9.31 7.34
N ARG A 30 3.75 10.39 7.26
CA ARG A 30 5.21 10.32 7.47
C ARG A 30 5.61 10.21 8.93
N GLU A 31 4.93 10.92 9.82
CA GLU A 31 5.33 11.01 11.23
C GLU A 31 4.66 9.96 12.10
N ARG A 32 3.49 9.44 11.71
CA ARG A 32 2.68 8.53 12.52
C ARG A 32 2.32 7.19 11.85
N ASP A 33 2.69 6.99 10.58
CA ASP A 33 2.26 5.83 9.77
C ASP A 33 0.73 5.69 9.67
N VAL A 34 0.03 6.82 9.75
CA VAL A 34 -1.42 6.87 9.62
C VAL A 34 -1.77 7.02 8.14
N THR A 35 -2.47 6.04 7.58
CA THR A 35 -3.03 6.14 6.23
C THR A 35 -4.46 6.66 6.32
N VAL A 36 -4.67 7.90 5.86
CA VAL A 36 -5.99 8.52 5.81
C VAL A 36 -6.76 7.98 4.61
N LEU A 37 -7.95 7.43 4.87
CA LEU A 37 -8.84 6.85 3.88
C LEU A 37 -10.15 7.66 3.78
N LEU A 38 -10.80 7.55 2.63
CA LEU A 38 -12.19 7.97 2.42
C LEU A 38 -12.94 6.84 1.70
N HIS A 39 -13.82 6.14 2.42
CA HIS A 39 -14.47 4.92 1.97
C HIS A 39 -13.50 3.93 1.32
N SER A 40 -12.48 3.53 2.08
CA SER A 40 -11.42 2.59 1.70
C SER A 40 -10.48 3.08 0.59
N ARG A 41 -10.59 4.34 0.15
CA ARG A 41 -9.67 4.95 -0.81
C ARG A 41 -8.66 5.84 -0.09
N SER A 42 -7.37 5.55 -0.27
CA SER A 42 -6.31 6.37 0.32
C SER A 42 -6.27 7.79 -0.25
N LEU A 43 -6.16 8.77 0.64
CA LEU A 43 -5.93 10.18 0.33
C LEU A 43 -4.44 10.56 0.33
N VAL A 44 -3.55 9.64 0.70
CA VAL A 44 -2.10 9.85 0.70
C VAL A 44 -1.58 10.09 -0.72
N ASN A 45 -0.69 11.09 -0.86
CA ASN A 45 -0.06 11.47 -2.13
C ASN A 45 -1.06 11.79 -3.26
N LYS A 46 -2.28 12.23 -2.92
CA LYS A 46 -3.29 12.65 -3.90
C LYS A 46 -3.18 14.14 -4.19
N SER A 47 -3.46 14.51 -5.44
CA SER A 47 -3.65 15.91 -5.81
C SER A 47 -4.99 16.43 -5.27
N VAL A 48 -5.12 17.76 -5.19
CA VAL A 48 -6.35 18.48 -4.81
C VAL A 48 -7.57 17.94 -5.57
N VAL A 49 -7.46 17.90 -6.90
CA VAL A 49 -8.53 17.37 -7.78
C VAL A 49 -8.85 15.91 -7.48
N SER A 50 -7.84 15.09 -7.15
CA SER A 50 -8.08 13.69 -6.79
C SER A 50 -8.81 13.58 -5.45
N ILE A 51 -8.46 14.37 -4.44
CA ILE A 51 -9.16 14.42 -3.15
C ILE A 51 -10.63 14.79 -3.37
N LEU A 52 -10.91 15.84 -4.15
CA LEU A 52 -12.27 16.27 -4.48
C LEU A 52 -13.07 15.20 -5.23
N LYS A 53 -12.45 14.50 -6.18
CA LYS A 53 -13.08 13.37 -6.88
C LYS A 53 -13.40 12.22 -5.94
N THR A 54 -12.52 11.92 -4.98
CA THR A 54 -12.76 10.88 -3.98
C THR A 54 -13.97 11.23 -3.09
N HIS A 55 -14.08 12.49 -2.65
CA HIS A 55 -15.25 12.99 -1.92
C HIS A 55 -16.54 12.89 -2.73
N ARG A 56 -16.51 13.28 -4.01
CA ARG A 56 -17.67 13.13 -4.89
C ARG A 56 -18.08 11.67 -5.11
N PHE A 57 -17.11 10.74 -5.13
CA PHE A 57 -17.37 9.31 -5.28
C PHE A 57 -18.14 8.74 -4.08
N ALA A 58 -17.99 9.31 -2.88
CA ALA A 58 -18.70 8.90 -1.67
C ALA A 58 -20.24 8.82 -1.86
N ARG A 59 -20.80 9.69 -2.73
CA ARG A 59 -22.21 9.69 -3.09
C ARG A 59 -22.70 8.34 -3.64
N GLN A 60 -21.86 7.58 -4.32
CA GLN A 60 -22.24 6.27 -4.85
C GLN A 60 -22.34 5.19 -3.77
N ILE A 61 -21.73 5.42 -2.60
CA ILE A 61 -21.68 4.46 -1.49
C ILE A 61 -22.72 4.84 -0.43
N ALA A 62 -22.72 6.09 0.03
CA ALA A 62 -23.53 6.56 1.15
C ALA A 62 -24.81 7.29 0.73
N GLY A 63 -25.10 7.40 -0.57
CA GLY A 63 -26.27 8.10 -1.11
C GLY A 63 -26.16 9.62 -1.14
N GLU A 64 -25.28 10.22 -0.33
CA GLU A 64 -25.02 11.66 -0.25
C GLU A 64 -23.55 12.00 -0.55
N GLU A 65 -23.30 13.19 -1.11
CA GLU A 65 -21.95 13.70 -1.30
C GLU A 65 -21.36 14.13 0.04
N LEU A 66 -20.30 13.47 0.47
CA LEU A 66 -19.53 13.88 1.65
C LEU A 66 -18.54 14.97 1.22
N SER A 67 -18.71 16.19 1.74
CA SER A 67 -17.90 17.35 1.37
C SER A 67 -16.56 17.36 2.13
N VAL A 68 -15.55 18.01 1.54
CA VAL A 68 -14.27 18.29 2.22
C VAL A 68 -14.44 19.16 3.46
N THR A 69 -15.50 19.98 3.50
CA THR A 69 -15.88 20.77 4.69
C THR A 69 -16.31 19.90 5.86
N GLU A 70 -16.89 18.74 5.59
CA GLU A 70 -17.37 17.80 6.61
C GLU A 70 -16.25 16.90 7.12
N THR A 71 -15.21 16.65 6.31
CA THR A 71 -14.13 15.71 6.64
C THR A 71 -12.87 16.39 7.20
N LEU A 72 -12.60 17.65 6.84
CA LEU A 72 -11.46 18.40 7.36
C LEU A 72 -11.42 18.43 8.91
N PRO A 73 -12.53 18.69 9.64
CA PRO A 73 -12.48 18.74 11.11
C PRO A 73 -12.00 17.43 11.76
N PHE A 74 -12.39 16.28 11.21
CA PHE A 74 -11.89 14.97 11.68
C PHE A 74 -10.40 14.83 11.42
N LEU A 75 -9.94 15.25 10.24
CA LEU A 75 -8.53 15.21 9.88
C LEU A 75 -7.69 16.08 10.81
N GLU A 76 -8.18 17.27 11.18
CA GLU A 76 -7.54 18.16 12.15
C GLU A 76 -7.51 17.55 13.55
N ALA A 77 -8.64 16.99 14.01
CA ALA A 77 -8.72 16.30 15.30
C ALA A 77 -7.69 15.17 15.42
N LEU A 78 -7.48 14.37 14.36
CA LEU A 78 -6.46 13.31 14.34
C LEU A 78 -5.04 13.84 14.58
N THR A 79 -4.73 15.08 14.20
CA THR A 79 -3.38 15.65 14.43
C THR A 79 -3.09 15.91 15.90
N ALA A 80 -4.12 16.18 16.70
CA ALA A 80 -3.99 16.42 18.15
C ALA A 80 -3.80 15.12 18.94
N LEU A 81 -4.15 13.98 18.36
CA LEU A 81 -4.10 12.68 19.04
C LEU A 81 -2.73 12.04 18.96
N ASP A 82 -2.35 11.30 19.99
CA ASP A 82 -1.14 10.49 19.98
C ASP A 82 -1.39 9.16 19.26
N LEU A 83 -1.42 9.18 17.92
CA LEU A 83 -1.75 8.02 17.07
C LEU A 83 -0.53 7.15 16.76
N GLY A 84 -0.75 5.83 16.73
CA GLY A 84 0.17 4.85 16.17
C GLY A 84 -0.14 4.47 14.72
N PRO A 85 0.66 3.57 14.10
CA PRO A 85 0.43 3.07 12.76
C PRO A 85 -0.97 2.51 12.60
N SER A 86 -1.73 3.05 11.66
CA SER A 86 -3.16 2.70 11.49
C SER A 86 -3.71 3.15 10.14
N GLN A 87 -4.88 2.62 9.78
CA GLN A 87 -5.68 3.12 8.67
C GLN A 87 -6.94 3.73 9.26
N ILE A 88 -7.19 5.01 8.97
CA ILE A 88 -8.32 5.75 9.54
C ILE A 88 -9.15 6.30 8.40
N ASP A 89 -10.42 5.88 8.35
CA ASP A 89 -11.37 6.32 7.33
C ASP A 89 -12.18 7.51 7.84
N ILE A 90 -11.80 8.72 7.40
CA ILE A 90 -12.49 9.96 7.80
C ILE A 90 -13.90 10.05 7.20
N GLY A 91 -14.18 9.28 6.15
CA GLY A 91 -15.51 9.19 5.57
C GLY A 91 -16.47 8.42 6.47
N MET A 92 -15.99 7.31 7.03
CA MET A 92 -16.72 6.57 8.06
C MET A 92 -16.90 7.40 9.33
N LEU A 93 -15.85 8.08 9.81
CA LEU A 93 -15.96 8.94 11.00
C LEU A 93 -17.03 10.02 10.83
N ALA A 94 -17.03 10.74 9.70
CA ALA A 94 -18.03 11.77 9.42
C ALA A 94 -19.45 11.20 9.34
N ALA A 95 -19.63 10.06 8.67
CA ALA A 95 -20.93 9.41 8.56
C ALA A 95 -21.46 8.92 9.92
N THR A 96 -20.61 8.30 10.73
CA THR A 96 -20.99 7.83 12.07
C THR A 96 -21.27 9.00 13.02
N TYR A 97 -20.47 10.07 12.97
CA TYR A 97 -20.71 11.27 13.76
C TYR A 97 -22.03 11.94 13.41
N LYS A 98 -22.41 12.01 12.12
CA LYS A 98 -23.71 12.55 11.69
C LYS A 98 -24.91 11.78 12.26
N ALA A 99 -24.71 10.49 12.56
CA ALA A 99 -25.72 9.63 13.17
C ALA A 99 -25.64 9.58 14.71
N ASP A 100 -24.63 10.22 15.32
CA ASP A 100 -24.42 10.24 16.76
C ASP A 100 -25.28 11.33 17.42
N ASP A 101 -26.07 10.95 18.43
CA ASP A 101 -27.02 11.82 19.13
C ASP A 101 -26.52 12.28 20.52
N ARG A 102 -25.28 11.93 20.89
CA ARG A 102 -24.71 12.21 22.22
C ARG A 102 -24.25 13.66 22.40
N GLY A 103 -24.24 14.44 21.31
CA GLY A 103 -23.84 15.84 21.33
C GLY A 103 -22.35 16.08 21.60
N LEU A 104 -21.51 15.08 21.32
CA LEU A 104 -20.05 15.21 21.40
C LEU A 104 -19.55 16.23 20.38
N SER A 105 -18.44 16.91 20.69
CA SER A 105 -17.70 17.66 19.67
C SER A 105 -17.00 16.70 18.70
N VAL A 106 -16.63 17.19 17.51
CA VAL A 106 -15.89 16.39 16.52
C VAL A 106 -14.61 15.82 17.13
N GLU A 107 -13.90 16.60 17.94
CA GLU A 107 -12.65 16.20 18.58
C GLU A 107 -12.88 15.07 19.58
N ALA A 108 -13.89 15.22 20.45
CA ALA A 108 -14.23 14.22 21.46
C ALA A 108 -14.68 12.91 20.81
N PHE A 109 -15.57 12.99 19.81
CA PHE A 109 -16.01 11.82 19.06
C PHE A 109 -14.84 11.13 18.33
N THR A 110 -13.99 11.91 17.65
CA THR A 110 -12.85 11.34 16.92
C THR A 110 -11.89 10.63 17.87
N ALA A 111 -11.59 11.23 19.02
CA ALA A 111 -10.72 10.63 20.03
C ALA A 111 -11.28 9.30 20.55
N GLU A 112 -12.58 9.23 20.80
CA GLU A 112 -13.26 8.01 21.22
C GLU A 112 -13.23 6.94 20.13
N ALA A 113 -13.59 7.31 18.90
CA ALA A 113 -13.69 6.39 17.77
C ALA A 113 -12.36 5.73 17.40
N VAL A 114 -11.23 6.43 17.61
CA VAL A 114 -9.88 5.91 17.32
C VAL A 114 -9.09 5.52 18.57
N ALA A 115 -9.74 5.41 19.73
CA ALA A 115 -9.08 5.11 21.00
C ALA A 115 -8.28 3.78 21.00
N GLY A 116 -8.66 2.83 20.14
CA GLY A 116 -7.92 1.58 19.93
C GLY A 116 -6.55 1.76 19.24
N ALA A 117 -6.23 2.94 18.73
CA ALA A 117 -4.98 3.24 18.04
C ALA A 117 -4.18 4.39 18.70
N THR A 118 -4.55 4.81 19.92
CA THR A 118 -3.93 5.93 20.64
C THR A 118 -3.24 5.49 21.94
N GLY A 119 -2.27 6.29 22.38
CA GLY A 119 -1.61 6.13 23.68
C GLY A 119 -1.04 4.72 23.90
N ALA A 120 -1.48 4.04 24.97
CA ALA A 120 -1.02 2.69 25.30
C ALA A 120 -1.58 1.59 24.37
N ASN A 121 -2.61 1.89 23.58
CA ASN A 121 -3.24 0.93 22.65
C ASN A 121 -2.57 0.90 21.27
N LYS A 122 -1.54 1.73 21.06
CA LYS A 122 -0.82 1.76 19.80
C LYS A 122 -0.19 0.42 19.48
N ILE A 123 -0.26 0.06 18.21
CA ILE A 123 0.63 -0.97 17.67
C ILE A 123 2.05 -0.41 17.70
N GLU A 124 2.96 -1.10 18.38
CA GLU A 124 4.37 -0.73 18.37
C GLU A 124 4.93 -0.74 16.95
N ARG A 125 5.79 0.23 16.64
CA ARG A 125 6.51 0.23 15.38
C ARG A 125 7.50 -0.93 15.38
N GLY A 126 7.12 -2.02 14.72
CA GLY A 126 8.03 -3.11 14.44
C GLY A 126 9.19 -2.66 13.54
N GLU A 127 10.26 -3.44 13.53
CA GLU A 127 11.31 -3.24 12.54
C GLU A 127 10.75 -3.41 11.13
N GLY A 128 11.08 -2.48 10.24
CA GLY A 128 10.68 -2.55 8.84
C GLY A 128 11.10 -3.88 8.21
N ARG A 129 10.20 -4.48 7.45
CA ARG A 129 10.40 -5.80 6.85
C ARG A 129 10.80 -5.64 5.40
N ASP A 130 11.96 -6.17 5.04
CA ASP A 130 12.44 -6.10 3.66
C ASP A 130 11.61 -7.00 2.74
N VAL A 131 11.51 -6.59 1.48
CA VAL A 131 10.82 -7.33 0.42
C VAL A 131 11.73 -7.45 -0.79
N VAL A 132 11.80 -8.67 -1.31
CA VAL A 132 12.48 -9.00 -2.57
C VAL A 132 11.44 -9.50 -3.57
N LEU A 133 11.42 -8.93 -4.77
CA LEU A 133 10.56 -9.44 -5.84
C LEU A 133 11.38 -10.34 -6.75
N TYR A 134 11.05 -11.64 -6.78
CA TYR A 134 11.65 -12.57 -7.73
C TYR A 134 10.83 -12.57 -9.01
N GLY A 135 11.37 -11.94 -10.05
CA GLY A 135 10.67 -11.57 -11.27
C GLY A 135 10.23 -10.10 -11.29
N PHE A 136 10.25 -9.50 -12.49
CA PHE A 136 9.82 -8.11 -12.72
C PHE A 136 8.88 -7.98 -13.93
N GLY A 137 7.99 -8.96 -14.05
CA GLY A 137 6.90 -8.99 -15.03
C GLY A 137 5.76 -8.03 -14.65
N ARG A 138 4.56 -8.27 -15.17
CA ARG A 138 3.39 -7.43 -14.90
C ARG A 138 3.08 -7.34 -13.39
N ILE A 139 2.94 -8.47 -12.71
CA ILE A 139 2.62 -8.51 -11.29
C ILE A 139 3.76 -7.90 -10.46
N GLY A 140 5.01 -8.27 -10.73
CA GLY A 140 6.17 -7.70 -10.03
C GLY A 140 6.24 -6.17 -10.11
N ARG A 141 5.97 -5.58 -11.28
CA ARG A 141 5.93 -4.10 -11.41
C ARG A 141 4.77 -3.47 -10.64
N LEU A 142 3.59 -4.09 -10.62
CA LEU A 142 2.44 -3.57 -9.87
C LEU A 142 2.67 -3.65 -8.36
N VAL A 143 3.21 -4.78 -7.88
CA VAL A 143 3.60 -4.93 -6.47
C VAL A 143 4.69 -3.92 -6.11
N ALA A 144 5.68 -3.71 -6.98
CA ALA A 144 6.70 -2.69 -6.74
C ALA A 144 6.10 -1.29 -6.60
N ARG A 145 5.19 -0.89 -7.51
CA ARG A 145 4.49 0.40 -7.42
C ARG A 145 3.73 0.55 -6.09
N LEU A 146 3.02 -0.50 -5.66
CA LEU A 146 2.28 -0.50 -4.40
C LEU A 146 3.20 -0.40 -3.18
N LEU A 147 4.32 -1.14 -3.16
CA LEU A 147 5.30 -1.09 -2.08
C LEU A 147 5.96 0.29 -1.98
N ILE A 148 6.30 0.89 -3.12
CA ILE A 148 6.89 2.24 -3.17
C ILE A 148 5.87 3.30 -2.70
N GLU A 149 4.61 3.19 -3.12
CA GLU A 149 3.53 4.09 -2.68
C GLU A 149 3.27 3.98 -1.17
N LYS A 150 3.38 2.76 -0.62
CA LYS A 150 3.11 2.46 0.80
C LYS A 150 4.34 2.50 1.70
N ALA A 151 5.50 2.96 1.20
CA ALA A 151 6.72 3.00 2.00
C ALA A 151 6.57 3.85 3.28
N GLY A 152 5.70 4.87 3.27
CA GLY A 152 5.34 5.65 4.47
C GLY A 152 6.53 6.27 5.17
N SER A 153 6.61 6.10 6.50
CA SER A 153 7.77 6.51 7.29
C SER A 153 9.02 5.64 7.08
N GLY A 154 8.92 4.55 6.32
CA GLY A 154 9.96 3.54 6.15
C GLY A 154 9.88 2.36 7.12
N ASN A 155 8.91 2.33 8.05
CA ASN A 155 8.77 1.29 9.08
C ASN A 155 7.90 0.10 8.65
N GLY A 156 7.40 0.08 7.42
CA GLY A 156 6.56 -0.99 6.87
C GLY A 156 7.31 -2.01 6.00
N LEU A 157 6.66 -2.46 4.94
CA LEU A 157 7.28 -3.30 3.91
C LEU A 157 8.18 -2.45 3.01
N ARG A 158 9.47 -2.81 2.91
CA ARG A 158 10.47 -2.07 2.13
C ARG A 158 10.92 -2.87 0.93
N LEU A 159 10.64 -2.40 -0.28
CA LEU A 159 11.19 -3.02 -1.48
C LEU A 159 12.70 -2.75 -1.56
N ARG A 160 13.51 -3.79 -1.34
CA ARG A 160 14.98 -3.67 -1.33
C ARG A 160 15.65 -4.21 -2.59
N ALA A 161 15.05 -5.23 -3.21
CA ALA A 161 15.61 -5.82 -4.40
C ALA A 161 14.55 -6.37 -5.35
N ILE A 162 14.91 -6.42 -6.63
CA ILE A 162 14.25 -7.23 -7.65
C ILE A 162 15.27 -8.21 -8.22
N VAL A 163 14.85 -9.45 -8.42
CA VAL A 163 15.68 -10.48 -9.06
C VAL A 163 15.13 -10.74 -10.46
N VAL A 164 16.00 -10.65 -11.45
CA VAL A 164 15.67 -10.90 -12.85
C VAL A 164 16.75 -11.79 -13.47
N ARG A 165 16.42 -12.47 -14.56
CA ARG A 165 17.47 -13.12 -15.36
C ARG A 165 18.32 -12.06 -16.04
N GLY A 166 19.61 -12.35 -16.21
CA GLY A 166 20.55 -11.50 -16.94
C GLY A 166 19.96 -11.07 -18.28
N GLY A 167 19.86 -9.75 -18.49
CA GLY A 167 19.56 -9.16 -19.79
C GLY A 167 20.85 -8.68 -20.46
N GLY A 168 20.80 -8.46 -21.77
CA GLY A 168 21.89 -7.78 -22.48
C GLY A 168 22.02 -6.31 -22.05
N ASP A 169 22.79 -5.54 -22.81
CA ASP A 169 23.08 -4.14 -22.49
C ASP A 169 21.81 -3.31 -22.19
N GLN A 170 21.94 -2.44 -21.19
CA GLN A 170 20.90 -1.51 -20.71
C GLN A 170 19.63 -2.17 -20.12
N ASP A 171 19.69 -3.42 -19.62
CA ASP A 171 18.50 -4.07 -19.03
C ASP A 171 17.89 -3.24 -17.88
N ILE A 172 18.72 -2.74 -16.96
CA ILE A 172 18.24 -1.90 -15.85
C ILE A 172 17.47 -0.64 -16.32
N VAL A 173 17.93 0.00 -17.39
CA VAL A 173 17.26 1.17 -17.98
C VAL A 173 15.91 0.75 -18.58
N LYS A 174 15.84 -0.41 -19.24
CA LYS A 174 14.57 -0.98 -19.74
C LYS A 174 13.60 -1.29 -18.59
N ARG A 175 14.08 -1.89 -17.49
CA ARG A 175 13.26 -2.17 -16.30
C ARG A 175 12.72 -0.89 -15.66
N ALA A 176 13.56 0.13 -15.51
CA ALA A 176 13.15 1.43 -15.00
C ALA A 176 12.11 2.10 -15.90
N SER A 177 12.26 2.00 -17.23
CA SER A 177 11.28 2.50 -18.20
C SER A 177 9.91 1.79 -18.08
N LEU A 178 9.92 0.46 -17.94
CA LEU A 178 8.71 -0.34 -17.73
C LEU A 178 8.03 -0.07 -16.38
N LEU A 179 8.80 0.28 -15.35
CA LEU A 179 8.25 0.75 -14.09
C LEU A 179 7.62 2.14 -14.25
N ARG A 180 8.26 3.04 -15.02
CA ARG A 180 7.81 4.41 -15.26
C ARG A 180 6.50 4.49 -16.05
N ARG A 181 6.33 3.64 -17.07
CA ARG A 181 5.16 3.65 -17.96
C ARG A 181 4.53 2.28 -18.06
N ASP A 182 3.26 2.19 -17.69
CA ASP A 182 2.43 1.00 -17.89
C ASP A 182 1.23 1.39 -18.76
N SER A 183 0.89 0.56 -19.75
CA SER A 183 -0.19 0.86 -20.70
C SER A 183 -1.58 0.73 -20.10
N ILE A 184 -1.74 -0.05 -19.02
CA ILE A 184 -3.03 -0.29 -18.37
C ILE A 184 -3.16 0.58 -17.11
N HIS A 185 -2.08 0.67 -16.33
CA HIS A 185 -2.08 1.36 -15.03
C HIS A 185 -1.46 2.76 -15.10
N GLY A 186 -1.14 3.24 -16.30
CA GLY A 186 -0.62 4.59 -16.53
C GLY A 186 0.80 4.81 -16.02
N GLN A 187 1.13 6.10 -15.86
CA GLN A 187 2.45 6.53 -15.43
C GLN A 187 2.65 6.32 -13.93
N PHE A 188 3.89 5.97 -13.56
CA PHE A 188 4.32 5.96 -12.17
C PHE A 188 4.22 7.37 -11.58
N GLN A 189 3.60 7.48 -10.41
CA GLN A 189 3.40 8.76 -9.71
C GLN A 189 4.62 9.06 -8.84
N GLY A 190 5.68 9.58 -9.48
CA GLY A 190 6.91 9.86 -8.77
C GLY A 190 8.16 9.94 -9.65
N THR A 191 9.31 9.94 -9.00
CA THR A 191 10.62 10.02 -9.65
C THR A 191 11.26 8.64 -9.73
N ILE A 192 11.95 8.39 -10.85
CA ILE A 192 12.75 7.18 -11.05
C ILE A 192 14.10 7.61 -11.62
N THR A 193 15.18 7.26 -10.94
CA THR A 193 16.56 7.38 -11.43
C THR A 193 17.25 6.01 -11.40
N VAL A 194 18.32 5.86 -12.18
CA VAL A 194 19.08 4.61 -12.31
C VAL A 194 20.54 4.91 -12.04
N ASP A 195 21.14 4.10 -11.18
CA ASP A 195 22.58 4.00 -11.03
C ASP A 195 23.02 2.67 -11.64
N GLU A 196 23.60 2.74 -12.83
CA GLU A 196 24.06 1.57 -13.58
C GLU A 196 25.28 0.91 -12.92
N ALA A 197 26.17 1.71 -12.32
CA ALA A 197 27.40 1.21 -11.70
C ALA A 197 27.10 0.33 -10.49
N SER A 198 26.11 0.71 -9.68
CA SER A 198 25.65 -0.12 -8.56
C SER A 198 24.49 -1.04 -8.92
N SER A 199 23.99 -1.04 -10.17
CA SER A 199 22.78 -1.77 -10.57
C SER A 199 21.59 -1.51 -9.64
N THR A 200 21.30 -0.23 -9.38
CA THR A 200 20.25 0.21 -8.46
C THR A 200 19.25 1.13 -9.14
N ILE A 201 17.96 0.89 -8.92
CA ILE A 201 16.87 1.80 -9.30
C ILE A 201 16.45 2.58 -8.06
N PHE A 202 16.41 3.90 -8.14
CA PHE A 202 15.85 4.74 -7.08
C PHE A 202 14.46 5.21 -7.49
N ALA A 203 13.43 4.80 -6.73
CA ALA A 203 12.04 5.18 -6.99
C ALA A 203 11.44 5.87 -5.77
N ASN A 204 11.11 7.16 -5.88
CA ASN A 204 10.68 8.00 -4.75
C ASN A 204 11.62 7.88 -3.53
N GLY A 205 12.94 7.82 -3.77
CA GLY A 205 13.95 7.63 -2.73
C GLY A 205 14.17 6.19 -2.26
N ASN A 206 13.32 5.23 -2.66
CA ASN A 206 13.54 3.81 -2.36
C ASN A 206 14.67 3.26 -3.24
N ALA A 207 15.75 2.81 -2.62
CA ALA A 207 16.87 2.16 -3.31
C ALA A 207 16.56 0.66 -3.54
N ILE A 208 16.40 0.29 -4.81
CA ILE A 208 15.99 -1.04 -5.23
C ILE A 208 17.13 -1.68 -6.02
N LYS A 209 17.81 -2.65 -5.41
CA LYS A 209 18.89 -3.40 -6.06
C LYS A 209 18.33 -4.29 -7.16
N VAL A 210 18.91 -4.24 -8.36
CA VAL A 210 18.64 -5.21 -9.42
C VAL A 210 19.68 -6.32 -9.32
N ILE A 211 19.22 -7.51 -8.96
CA ILE A 211 20.04 -8.71 -8.83
C ILE A 211 19.80 -9.57 -10.06
N TYR A 212 20.87 -9.95 -10.74
CA TYR A 212 20.81 -10.83 -11.90
C TYR A 212 21.16 -12.26 -11.48
N ALA A 213 20.20 -13.18 -11.61
CA ALA A 213 20.37 -14.59 -11.29
C ALA A 213 19.50 -15.46 -12.19
N ASN A 214 20.01 -16.62 -12.59
CA ASN A 214 19.26 -17.60 -13.37
C ASN A 214 18.55 -18.60 -12.47
N ASP A 215 19.14 -18.89 -11.31
CA ASP A 215 18.64 -19.82 -10.33
C ASP A 215 18.60 -19.19 -8.92
N PRO A 216 17.58 -19.51 -8.09
CA PRO A 216 17.50 -18.99 -6.73
C PRO A 216 18.72 -19.34 -5.87
N SER A 217 19.36 -20.48 -6.12
CA SER A 217 20.52 -20.93 -5.34
C SER A 217 21.76 -20.03 -5.49
N GLU A 218 21.83 -19.23 -6.56
CA GLU A 218 22.95 -18.33 -6.89
C GLU A 218 22.98 -17.07 -6.02
N VAL A 219 21.90 -16.78 -5.27
CA VAL A 219 21.75 -15.50 -4.55
C VAL A 219 21.90 -15.70 -3.05
N ASP A 220 22.78 -14.89 -2.47
CA ASP A 220 22.84 -14.61 -1.03
C ASP A 220 22.40 -13.15 -0.81
N TYR A 221 21.28 -12.95 -0.13
CA TYR A 221 20.71 -11.62 0.06
C TYR A 221 21.41 -10.83 1.18
N THR A 222 22.11 -11.51 2.08
CA THR A 222 22.85 -10.87 3.18
C THR A 222 24.01 -10.04 2.65
N ALA A 223 24.59 -10.42 1.51
CA ALA A 223 25.59 -9.63 0.78
C ALA A 223 25.10 -8.23 0.36
N TYR A 224 23.78 -8.03 0.30
CA TYR A 224 23.14 -6.75 -0.01
C TYR A 224 22.53 -6.07 1.23
N GLY A 225 22.84 -6.57 2.44
CA GLY A 225 22.30 -6.05 3.70
C GLY A 225 20.81 -6.34 3.88
N ILE A 226 20.32 -7.43 3.30
CA ILE A 226 18.95 -7.93 3.43
C ILE A 226 19.00 -9.19 4.28
N ASN A 227 18.41 -9.15 5.49
CA ASN A 227 18.58 -10.21 6.48
C ASN A 227 17.28 -10.87 6.94
N ASN A 228 16.14 -10.24 6.69
CA ASN A 228 14.84 -10.69 7.18
C ASN A 228 13.75 -10.56 6.10
N ALA A 229 14.05 -10.71 4.82
CA ALA A 229 13.12 -10.36 3.76
C ALA A 229 11.99 -11.38 3.56
N ILE A 230 10.86 -10.86 3.08
CA ILE A 230 9.84 -11.66 2.38
C ILE A 230 10.20 -11.65 0.90
N LEU A 231 10.40 -12.83 0.32
CA LEU A 231 10.55 -12.99 -1.12
C LEU A 231 9.18 -13.23 -1.75
N ILE A 232 8.83 -12.45 -2.75
CA ILE A 232 7.61 -12.62 -3.55
C ILE A 232 7.99 -13.21 -4.90
N ASP A 233 7.69 -14.50 -5.13
CA ASP A 233 7.84 -15.14 -6.43
C ASP A 233 6.66 -14.74 -7.32
N ASN A 234 6.94 -13.89 -8.29
CA ASN A 234 6.00 -13.45 -9.32
C ASN A 234 6.32 -14.00 -10.71
N THR A 235 7.24 -14.96 -10.80
CA THR A 235 7.53 -15.73 -12.01
C THR A 235 6.53 -16.86 -12.22
N GLY A 236 6.08 -17.48 -11.12
CA GLY A 236 5.20 -18.65 -11.14
C GLY A 236 5.84 -19.92 -11.71
N LYS A 237 7.17 -19.93 -11.84
CA LYS A 237 7.92 -21.09 -12.34
C LYS A 237 7.83 -22.26 -11.36
N TRP A 238 7.94 -21.98 -10.07
CA TRP A 238 7.77 -22.96 -9.00
C TRP A 238 6.40 -22.81 -8.36
N ARG A 239 5.76 -23.94 -8.04
CA ARG A 239 4.39 -23.94 -7.53
C ARG A 239 4.16 -24.91 -6.38
N ASP A 240 5.08 -25.82 -6.10
CA ASP A 240 5.06 -26.73 -4.96
C ASP A 240 6.07 -26.28 -3.90
N ARG A 241 5.98 -26.89 -2.71
CA ARG A 241 6.84 -26.55 -1.58
C ARG A 241 8.31 -26.79 -1.88
N GLU A 242 8.66 -27.90 -2.53
CA GLU A 242 10.04 -28.23 -2.90
C GLU A 242 10.66 -27.15 -3.79
N GLY A 243 9.96 -26.76 -4.86
CA GLY A 243 10.42 -25.71 -5.76
C GLY A 243 10.55 -24.35 -5.08
N LEU A 244 9.54 -23.95 -4.30
CA LEU A 244 9.54 -22.66 -3.61
C LEU A 244 10.58 -22.59 -2.49
N SER A 245 10.91 -23.72 -1.86
CA SER A 245 11.94 -23.79 -0.81
C SER A 245 13.32 -23.41 -1.32
N GLN A 246 13.56 -23.46 -2.63
CA GLN A 246 14.81 -22.98 -3.23
C GLN A 246 15.03 -21.48 -3.01
N HIS A 247 13.95 -20.72 -2.80
CA HIS A 247 14.03 -19.29 -2.49
C HIS A 247 14.37 -18.97 -1.03
N LEU A 248 14.33 -19.95 -0.12
CA LEU A 248 14.76 -19.79 1.28
C LEU A 248 16.29 -19.76 1.36
N ARG A 249 16.85 -18.67 0.82
CA ARG A 249 18.28 -18.36 0.80
C ARG A 249 18.64 -17.47 1.99
N PRO A 250 19.94 -17.35 2.33
CA PRO A 250 20.37 -16.44 3.38
C PRO A 250 19.78 -15.03 3.16
N GLY A 251 19.12 -14.51 4.20
CA GLY A 251 18.43 -13.22 4.19
C GLY A 251 16.93 -13.26 3.83
N ILE A 252 16.39 -14.41 3.39
CA ILE A 252 14.95 -14.62 3.16
C ILE A 252 14.35 -15.42 4.32
N ASP A 253 13.31 -14.87 4.93
CA ASP A 253 12.58 -15.48 6.05
C ASP A 253 11.30 -16.19 5.58
N LYS A 254 10.60 -15.60 4.58
CA LYS A 254 9.36 -16.14 4.02
C LYS A 254 9.32 -16.01 2.50
N VAL A 255 8.59 -16.91 1.85
CA VAL A 255 8.34 -16.95 0.41
C VAL A 255 6.83 -16.88 0.14
N VAL A 256 6.43 -15.96 -0.74
CA VAL A 256 5.04 -15.76 -1.14
C VAL A 256 4.93 -15.89 -2.66
N LEU A 257 4.13 -16.85 -3.11
CA LEU A 257 3.85 -17.09 -4.53
C LEU A 257 2.62 -16.29 -4.99
N THR A 258 2.73 -15.54 -6.09
CA THR A 258 1.60 -14.76 -6.66
C THR A 258 0.75 -15.57 -7.65
N ALA A 259 0.67 -16.88 -7.47
CA ALA A 259 -0.06 -17.83 -8.31
C ALA A 259 -0.54 -19.00 -7.44
N PRO A 260 -1.47 -19.86 -7.90
CA PRO A 260 -1.97 -20.96 -7.07
C PRO A 260 -0.87 -21.96 -6.75
N GLY A 261 -0.66 -22.19 -5.45
CA GLY A 261 0.22 -23.23 -4.93
C GLY A 261 -0.35 -24.63 -5.18
N LYS A 262 0.52 -25.60 -5.34
CA LYS A 262 0.24 -27.03 -5.51
C LYS A 262 0.60 -27.79 -4.24
N GLY A 263 0.01 -28.99 -4.10
CA GLY A 263 0.32 -29.87 -2.98
C GLY A 263 -0.13 -29.27 -1.65
N ASP A 264 0.81 -29.17 -0.71
CA ASP A 264 0.59 -28.72 0.66
C ASP A 264 0.87 -27.21 0.86
N VAL A 265 1.09 -26.45 -0.22
CA VAL A 265 1.27 -24.99 -0.12
C VAL A 265 -0.07 -24.31 0.17
N PRO A 266 -0.23 -23.64 1.33
CA PRO A 266 -1.47 -22.96 1.67
C PRO A 266 -1.80 -21.82 0.69
N ASN A 267 -2.98 -21.91 0.10
CA ASN A 267 -3.53 -20.87 -0.77
C ASN A 267 -4.38 -19.91 0.08
N ILE A 268 -3.91 -18.69 0.24
CA ILE A 268 -4.50 -17.66 1.09
C ILE A 268 -5.27 -16.64 0.24
N VAL A 269 -6.51 -16.39 0.64
CA VAL A 269 -7.33 -15.25 0.20
C VAL A 269 -7.52 -14.34 1.40
N HIS A 270 -6.97 -13.13 1.32
CA HIS A 270 -7.04 -12.15 2.41
C HIS A 270 -8.50 -11.77 2.71
N GLY A 271 -8.85 -11.67 3.99
CA GLY A 271 -10.24 -11.47 4.46
C GLY A 271 -11.09 -12.75 4.50
N VAL A 272 -10.64 -13.86 3.90
CA VAL A 272 -11.38 -15.12 3.88
C VAL A 272 -10.76 -16.12 4.86
N ASN A 273 -9.51 -16.53 4.62
CA ASN A 273 -8.82 -17.58 5.38
C ASN A 273 -7.39 -17.18 5.83
N HIS A 274 -7.03 -15.90 5.72
CA HIS A 274 -5.71 -15.41 6.17
C HIS A 274 -5.40 -15.68 7.65
N ASP A 275 -6.42 -15.78 8.50
CA ASP A 275 -6.25 -16.09 9.92
C ASP A 275 -5.82 -17.56 10.17
N THR A 276 -5.83 -18.40 9.13
CA THR A 276 -5.37 -19.80 9.20
C THR A 276 -3.85 -19.94 9.01
N ILE A 277 -3.15 -18.84 8.68
CA ILE A 277 -1.70 -18.87 8.51
C ILE A 277 -1.06 -19.19 9.85
N LYS A 278 -0.31 -20.29 9.88
CA LYS A 278 0.45 -20.67 11.08
C LYS A 278 1.69 -19.78 11.22
N PRO A 279 2.12 -19.43 12.45
CA PRO A 279 3.30 -18.59 12.66
C PRO A 279 4.57 -19.12 11.98
N ASP A 280 4.74 -20.44 11.99
CA ASP A 280 5.87 -21.19 11.43
C ASP A 280 5.76 -21.47 9.92
N GLU A 281 4.65 -21.11 9.27
CA GLU A 281 4.54 -21.27 7.82
C GLU A 281 5.43 -20.24 7.11
N GLN A 282 6.41 -20.76 6.37
CA GLN A 282 7.38 -19.96 5.61
C GLN A 282 6.98 -19.78 4.15
N ILE A 283 6.14 -20.67 3.61
CA ILE A 283 5.81 -20.68 2.17
C ILE A 283 4.30 -20.61 1.98
N LEU A 284 3.86 -19.54 1.31
CA LEU A 284 2.45 -19.22 1.12
C LEU A 284 2.16 -18.93 -0.35
N SER A 285 0.90 -19.13 -0.77
CA SER A 285 0.41 -18.72 -2.07
C SER A 285 -0.74 -17.72 -1.92
N CYS A 286 -0.76 -16.68 -2.76
CA CYS A 286 -1.88 -15.73 -2.85
C CYS A 286 -3.02 -16.22 -3.77
N ALA A 287 -3.09 -17.52 -4.07
CA ALA A 287 -4.07 -18.13 -4.97
C ALA A 287 -4.07 -17.49 -6.39
N SER A 288 -5.19 -17.62 -7.12
CA SER A 288 -5.38 -16.96 -8.42
C SER A 288 -6.18 -15.67 -8.29
N CYS A 289 -6.11 -14.81 -9.30
CA CYS A 289 -6.99 -13.63 -9.39
C CYS A 289 -8.47 -14.01 -9.41
N THR A 290 -8.85 -15.09 -10.11
CA THR A 290 -10.23 -15.61 -10.13
C THR A 290 -10.68 -16.04 -8.74
N THR A 291 -9.83 -16.76 -7.99
CA THR A 291 -10.10 -17.17 -6.61
C THR A 291 -10.32 -15.95 -5.70
N ASN A 292 -9.44 -14.93 -5.80
CA ASN A 292 -9.58 -13.70 -5.01
C ASN A 292 -10.84 -12.91 -5.38
N ALA A 293 -11.34 -13.02 -6.61
CA ALA A 293 -12.57 -12.36 -7.05
C ALA A 293 -13.84 -13.08 -6.55
N ILE A 294 -13.88 -14.41 -6.60
CA ILE A 294 -15.10 -15.19 -6.36
C ILE A 294 -15.30 -15.62 -4.90
N VAL A 295 -14.23 -15.86 -4.14
CA VAL A 295 -14.36 -16.43 -2.79
C VAL A 295 -14.95 -15.43 -1.77
N PRO A 296 -14.58 -14.14 -1.75
CA PRO A 296 -15.21 -13.18 -0.82
C PRO A 296 -16.74 -13.08 -0.94
N PRO A 297 -17.36 -12.91 -2.13
CA PRO A 297 -18.81 -12.89 -2.23
C PRO A 297 -19.44 -14.23 -1.85
N LEU A 298 -18.80 -15.37 -2.14
CA LEU A 298 -19.30 -16.68 -1.71
C LEU A 298 -19.28 -16.86 -0.18
N LYS A 299 -18.31 -16.26 0.53
CA LYS A 299 -18.26 -16.29 2.00
C LYS A 299 -19.34 -15.42 2.64
N ALA A 300 -19.77 -14.36 1.95
CA ALA A 300 -20.79 -13.44 2.43
C ALA A 300 -22.23 -13.92 2.18
N MET A 301 -22.42 -14.91 1.31
CA MET A 301 -23.69 -15.63 1.08
C MET A 301 -23.92 -16.68 2.16
#